data_AF-A0A2I1IQ29-F1
#
_entry.id   AF-A0A2I1IQ29-F1
#
_cell.length_a   1.000
_cell.length_b   1.000
_cell.length_c   1.000
_cell.angle_alpha   90.00
_cell.angle_beta   90.00
_cell.angle_gamma   90.00
#
_symmetry.space_group_name_H-M   'P 1'
#
loop_
_entity.id
_entity.type
_entity.pdbx_description
1 polymer ?
#
loop_
_entity_poly.entity_id
_entity_poly.type
_entity_poly.pdbx_seq_one_letter_code
_entity_poly.pdbx_strand_id
1 'polypeptide(L)'
;MVTTDPVQRNYKVAALVGVIGGLFSAIVKFGWEVPFPPRTPERNATNPPQSTLELFGMSPQASHTSVTYNGNALPIYSFLIHFSFAIFFALLYCLLAEVYSKVTLWQGAAFGIVVYVLFHVLLMPALGIVPAPWNQPFAEHFSEFFGHIVWMWSIEIVRRDLRNRITKEPDPRPKAQAAEEAGLGE
;
A
#
# COMPACT_ATOMS: atom_id res chain seq x y z
N MET A 1 14.03 20.15 1.69
CA MET A 1 13.99 18.69 1.92
C MET A 1 15.21 18.08 1.23
N VAL A 2 16.00 17.25 1.90
CA VAL A 2 17.20 16.63 1.30
C VAL A 2 16.75 15.59 0.28
N THR A 3 17.24 15.69 -0.96
CA THR A 3 16.92 14.77 -2.05
C THR A 3 18.12 13.91 -2.42
N THR A 4 17.86 12.78 -3.07
CA THR A 4 18.87 11.86 -3.60
C THR A 4 19.63 12.46 -4.79
N ASP A 5 20.79 11.92 -5.14
CA ASP A 5 21.52 12.30 -6.36
C ASP A 5 20.70 11.94 -7.62
N PRO A 6 20.38 12.92 -8.51
CA PRO A 6 19.67 12.65 -9.76
C PRO A 6 20.26 11.55 -10.64
N VAL A 7 21.59 11.33 -10.60
CA VAL A 7 22.27 10.32 -11.42
C VAL A 7 21.87 8.89 -11.02
N GLN A 8 21.52 8.67 -9.75
CA GLN A 8 21.13 7.35 -9.23
C GLN A 8 19.63 7.05 -9.46
N ARG A 9 18.86 8.02 -9.97
CA ARG A 9 17.40 7.91 -10.08
C ARG A 9 16.98 7.17 -11.33
N ASN A 10 16.18 6.13 -11.13
CA ASN A 10 15.75 5.22 -12.20
C ASN A 10 14.22 5.10 -12.26
N TYR A 11 13.53 6.16 -12.69
CA TYR A 11 12.06 6.23 -12.69
C TYR A 11 11.37 5.13 -13.50
N LYS A 12 11.96 4.69 -14.63
CA LYS A 12 11.41 3.60 -15.45
C LYS A 12 11.39 2.28 -14.67
N VAL A 13 12.50 1.97 -13.99
CA VAL A 13 12.61 0.77 -13.16
C VAL A 13 11.70 0.89 -11.94
N ALA A 14 11.69 2.06 -11.28
CA ALA A 14 10.81 2.30 -10.14
C ALA A 14 9.32 2.12 -10.49
N ALA A 15 8.87 2.59 -11.67
CA ALA A 15 7.50 2.37 -12.12
C ALA A 15 7.20 0.89 -12.39
N LEU A 16 8.07 0.18 -13.11
CA LEU A 16 7.92 -1.26 -13.37
C LEU A 16 7.84 -2.05 -12.05
N VAL A 17 8.77 -1.78 -11.14
CA VAL A 17 8.85 -2.46 -9.85
C VAL A 17 7.67 -2.08 -8.96
N GLY A 18 7.16 -0.85 -9.05
CA GLY A 18 5.93 -0.43 -8.37
C GLY A 18 4.70 -1.22 -8.82
N VAL A 19 4.55 -1.51 -10.12
CA VAL A 19 3.45 -2.38 -10.60
C VAL A 19 3.59 -3.79 -10.04
N ILE A 20 4.79 -4.38 -10.11
CA ILE A 20 5.06 -5.74 -9.62
C ILE A 20 4.82 -5.82 -8.10
N GLY A 21 5.37 -4.86 -7.34
CA GLY A 21 5.20 -4.76 -5.90
C GLY A 21 3.75 -4.51 -5.49
N GLY A 22 3.00 -3.71 -6.26
CA GLY A 22 1.57 -3.50 -6.05
C GLY A 22 0.75 -4.78 -6.17
N LEU A 23 0.95 -5.52 -7.26
CA LEU A 23 0.28 -6.82 -7.49
C LEU A 23 0.61 -7.83 -6.39
N PHE A 24 1.89 -7.98 -6.04
CA PHE A 24 2.34 -8.88 -4.98
C PHE A 24 1.76 -8.49 -3.62
N SER A 25 1.86 -7.21 -3.26
CA SER A 25 1.47 -6.72 -1.95
C SER A 25 -0.04 -6.79 -1.69
N ALA A 26 -0.88 -6.69 -2.73
CA ALA A 26 -2.32 -6.91 -2.60
C ALA A 26 -2.62 -8.33 -2.09
N ILE A 27 -1.91 -9.34 -2.60
CA ILE A 27 -2.03 -10.73 -2.14
C ILE A 27 -1.55 -10.86 -0.69
N VAL A 28 -0.44 -10.19 -0.34
CA VAL A 28 0.08 -10.18 1.04
C VAL A 28 -0.93 -9.55 2.01
N LYS A 29 -1.57 -8.44 1.65
CA LYS A 29 -2.60 -7.79 2.46
C LYS A 29 -3.82 -8.69 2.63
N PHE A 30 -4.26 -9.38 1.58
CA PHE A 30 -5.32 -10.40 1.73
C PHE A 30 -4.89 -11.56 2.64
N GLY A 31 -3.65 -12.03 2.50
CA GLY A 31 -3.10 -13.08 3.37
C GLY A 31 -3.07 -12.66 4.84
N TRP A 32 -2.81 -11.39 5.14
CA TRP A 32 -2.86 -10.84 6.50
C TRP A 32 -4.26 -10.88 7.11
N GLU A 33 -5.29 -10.67 6.31
CA GLU A 33 -6.68 -10.62 6.78
C GLU A 33 -7.30 -11.99 7.03
N VAL A 34 -6.65 -13.08 6.59
CA VAL A 34 -7.09 -14.45 6.89
C VAL A 34 -7.01 -14.75 8.41
N PRO A 35 -5.86 -14.59 9.09
CA PRO A 35 -5.79 -14.75 10.54
C PRO A 35 -6.36 -13.55 11.32
N PHE A 36 -6.40 -12.35 10.71
CA PHE A 36 -6.83 -11.12 11.37
C PHE A 36 -7.89 -10.38 10.56
N PRO A 37 -9.11 -10.92 10.41
CA PRO A 37 -10.16 -10.24 9.67
C PRO A 37 -10.50 -8.91 10.36
N PRO A 38 -10.54 -7.78 9.63
CA PRO A 38 -10.77 -6.46 10.25
C PRO A 38 -12.22 -6.29 10.71
N ARG A 39 -13.17 -7.07 10.17
CA ARG A 39 -14.61 -6.89 10.35
C ARG A 39 -15.29 -8.24 10.57
N THR A 40 -16.39 -8.23 11.33
CA THR A 40 -17.29 -9.39 11.43
C THR A 40 -17.99 -9.62 10.08
N PRO A 41 -18.52 -10.83 9.81
CA PRO A 41 -19.26 -11.09 8.58
C PRO A 41 -20.38 -10.08 8.31
N GLU A 42 -21.13 -9.68 9.35
CA GLU A 42 -22.23 -8.71 9.22
C GLU A 42 -21.72 -7.33 8.82
N ARG A 43 -20.62 -6.86 9.45
CA ARG A 43 -19.99 -5.58 9.12
C ARG A 43 -19.25 -5.60 7.80
N ASN A 44 -18.92 -6.77 7.27
CA ASN A 44 -18.22 -6.95 6.00
C ASN A 44 -19.17 -7.30 4.85
N ALA A 45 -20.49 -7.35 5.09
CA ALA A 45 -21.49 -7.64 4.06
C ALA A 45 -21.42 -6.63 2.91
N THR A 46 -21.20 -5.36 3.24
CA THR A 46 -20.76 -4.31 2.31
C THR A 46 -19.42 -3.79 2.81
N ASN A 47 -18.33 -4.23 2.16
CA ASN A 47 -16.98 -3.86 2.56
C ASN A 47 -16.60 -2.45 2.08
N PRO A 48 -15.55 -1.81 2.64
CA PRO A 48 -15.19 -0.44 2.28
C PRO A 48 -15.00 -0.17 0.78
N PRO A 49 -14.41 -1.08 -0.03
CA PRO A 49 -14.41 -0.93 -1.49
C PRO A 49 -15.81 -0.83 -2.12
N GLN A 50 -16.75 -1.66 -1.68
CA GLN A 50 -18.13 -1.64 -2.18
C GLN A 50 -18.83 -0.36 -1.78
N SER A 51 -18.73 0.03 -0.51
CA SER A 51 -19.26 1.32 -0.02
C SER A 51 -18.66 2.50 -0.78
N THR A 52 -17.37 2.44 -1.13
CA THR A 52 -16.70 3.48 -1.94
C THR A 52 -17.27 3.54 -3.36
N LEU A 53 -17.48 2.39 -4.00
CA LEU A 53 -18.07 2.32 -5.34
C LEU A 53 -19.52 2.82 -5.34
N GLU A 54 -20.30 2.46 -4.32
CA GLU A 54 -21.68 2.91 -4.15
C GLU A 54 -21.76 4.42 -3.89
N LEU A 55 -20.82 4.97 -3.10
CA LEU A 55 -20.67 6.41 -2.94
C LEU A 55 -20.41 7.13 -4.27
N PHE A 56 -19.72 6.47 -5.22
CA PHE A 56 -19.50 6.97 -6.57
C PHE A 56 -20.63 6.64 -7.56
N GLY A 57 -21.77 6.16 -7.07
CA GLY A 57 -22.98 5.96 -7.86
C GLY A 57 -23.11 4.57 -8.49
N MET A 58 -22.26 3.61 -8.13
CA MET A 58 -22.47 2.21 -8.52
C MET A 58 -23.68 1.63 -7.76
N SER A 59 -24.52 0.84 -8.42
CA SER A 59 -25.63 0.19 -7.71
C SER A 59 -25.12 -0.91 -6.77
N PRO A 60 -25.84 -1.21 -5.67
CA PRO A 60 -25.49 -2.33 -4.79
C PRO A 60 -25.40 -3.67 -5.52
N GLN A 61 -26.23 -3.88 -6.55
CA GLN A 61 -26.17 -5.10 -7.36
C GLN A 61 -24.85 -5.20 -8.13
N ALA A 62 -24.35 -4.08 -8.67
CA ALA A 62 -23.08 -4.05 -9.37
C ALA A 62 -21.90 -4.21 -8.39
N SER A 63 -21.85 -3.42 -7.30
CA SER A 63 -20.75 -3.45 -6.32
C SER A 63 -20.58 -4.84 -5.66
N HIS A 64 -21.67 -5.56 -5.42
CA HIS A 64 -21.67 -6.90 -4.83
C HIS A 64 -21.57 -8.04 -5.86
N THR A 65 -21.27 -7.72 -7.13
CA THR A 65 -21.05 -8.77 -8.14
C THR A 65 -19.91 -9.68 -7.71
N SER A 66 -20.15 -10.99 -7.79
CA SER A 66 -19.17 -12.03 -7.45
C SER A 66 -19.07 -13.10 -8.52
N VAL A 67 -17.89 -13.73 -8.63
CA VAL A 67 -17.71 -14.98 -9.36
C VAL A 67 -17.59 -16.14 -8.39
N THR A 68 -18.16 -17.29 -8.73
CA THR A 68 -18.04 -18.49 -7.89
C THR A 68 -16.85 -19.33 -8.32
N TYR A 69 -15.94 -19.61 -7.39
CA TYR A 69 -14.80 -20.52 -7.60
C TYR A 69 -14.71 -21.52 -6.45
N ASN A 70 -14.67 -22.82 -6.77
CA ASN A 70 -14.64 -23.90 -5.78
C ASN A 70 -15.70 -23.73 -4.66
N GLY A 71 -16.93 -23.34 -5.02
CA GLY A 71 -18.03 -23.10 -4.09
C GLY A 71 -17.98 -21.78 -3.30
N ASN A 72 -16.94 -20.95 -3.49
CA ASN A 72 -16.79 -19.66 -2.80
C ASN A 72 -17.19 -18.50 -3.70
N ALA A 73 -18.00 -17.57 -3.19
CA ALA A 73 -18.31 -16.32 -3.87
C ALA A 73 -17.15 -15.32 -3.69
N LEU A 74 -16.61 -14.83 -4.80
CA LEU A 74 -15.46 -13.94 -4.85
C LEU A 74 -15.88 -12.54 -5.35
N PRO A 75 -15.83 -11.48 -4.53
CA PRO A 75 -16.34 -10.15 -4.89
C PRO A 75 -15.38 -9.42 -5.84
N ILE A 76 -15.67 -9.46 -7.15
CA ILE A 76 -14.73 -9.04 -8.20
C ILE A 76 -14.38 -7.55 -8.13
N TYR A 77 -15.36 -6.70 -7.81
CA TYR A 77 -15.12 -5.26 -7.74
C TYR A 77 -14.38 -4.86 -6.48
N SER A 78 -14.62 -5.54 -5.35
CA SER A 78 -13.79 -5.39 -4.16
C SER A 78 -12.34 -5.76 -4.45
N PHE A 79 -12.08 -6.86 -5.16
CA PHE A 79 -10.73 -7.22 -5.57
C PHE A 79 -10.11 -6.16 -6.48
N LEU A 80 -10.83 -5.71 -7.50
CA LEU A 80 -10.35 -4.70 -8.43
C LEU A 80 -9.89 -3.42 -7.71
N ILE A 81 -10.70 -2.92 -6.77
CA ILE A 81 -10.36 -1.72 -5.99
C ILE A 81 -9.15 -1.96 -5.10
N HIS A 82 -9.08 -3.08 -4.37
CA HIS A 82 -7.90 -3.37 -3.53
C HIS A 82 -6.62 -3.48 -4.34
N PHE A 83 -6.64 -4.20 -5.47
CA PHE A 83 -5.47 -4.33 -6.33
C PHE A 83 -5.07 -2.99 -6.96
N SER A 84 -6.05 -2.20 -7.42
CA SER A 84 -5.81 -0.89 -8.01
C SER A 84 -5.24 0.11 -6.99
N PHE A 85 -5.76 0.08 -5.76
CA PHE A 85 -5.24 0.87 -4.64
C PHE A 85 -3.80 0.46 -4.31
N ALA A 86 -3.52 -0.85 -4.22
CA ALA A 86 -2.19 -1.37 -3.96
C ALA A 86 -1.18 -0.96 -5.04
N ILE A 87 -1.54 -1.10 -6.32
CA ILE A 87 -0.70 -0.69 -7.45
C ILE A 87 -0.45 0.81 -7.46
N PHE A 88 -1.48 1.63 -7.25
CA PHE A 88 -1.34 3.08 -7.21
C PHE A 88 -0.36 3.53 -6.11
N PHE A 89 -0.53 3.04 -4.88
CA PHE A 89 0.35 3.42 -3.78
C PHE A 89 1.75 2.82 -3.91
N ALA A 90 1.90 1.61 -4.46
CA ALA A 90 3.21 1.05 -4.75
C ALA A 90 3.97 1.86 -5.82
N LEU A 91 3.29 2.31 -6.89
CA LEU A 91 3.86 3.20 -7.88
C LEU A 91 4.28 4.53 -7.26
N LEU A 92 3.38 5.18 -6.52
CA LEU A 92 3.66 6.43 -5.83
C LEU A 92 4.87 6.27 -4.90
N TYR A 93 4.87 5.23 -4.08
CA TYR A 93 5.93 4.93 -3.13
C TYR A 93 7.28 4.70 -3.83
N CYS A 94 7.33 3.85 -4.87
CA CYS A 94 8.57 3.56 -5.58
C CYS A 94 9.14 4.79 -6.29
N LEU A 95 8.29 5.62 -6.90
CA LEU A 95 8.70 6.86 -7.55
C LEU A 95 9.19 7.91 -6.53
N LEU A 96 8.53 8.02 -5.38
CA LEU A 96 8.96 8.91 -4.31
C LEU A 96 10.27 8.45 -3.66
N ALA A 97 10.47 7.14 -3.51
CA ALA A 97 11.70 6.55 -2.96
C ALA A 97 12.93 6.87 -3.82
N GLU A 98 12.77 7.06 -5.13
CA GLU A 98 13.86 7.51 -5.99
C GLU A 98 14.33 8.94 -5.67
N VAL A 99 13.46 9.79 -5.09
CA VAL A 99 13.76 11.21 -4.82
C VAL A 99 14.07 11.47 -3.35
N TYR A 100 13.37 10.78 -2.44
CA TYR A 100 13.39 11.04 -1.01
C TYR A 100 13.73 9.76 -0.24
N SER A 101 14.97 9.65 0.25
CA SER A 101 15.44 8.48 1.01
C SER A 101 14.63 8.20 2.28
N LYS A 102 13.99 9.22 2.88
CA LYS A 102 13.13 9.05 4.07
C LYS A 102 11.83 8.30 3.80
N VAL A 103 11.39 8.18 2.54
CA VAL A 103 10.18 7.45 2.18
C VAL A 103 10.32 5.96 2.54
N THR A 104 11.53 5.41 2.48
CA THR A 104 11.81 4.00 2.79
C THR A 104 12.08 3.73 4.27
N LEU A 105 11.82 4.69 5.16
CA LEU A 105 12.04 4.56 6.60
C LEU A 105 11.36 3.30 7.16
N TRP A 106 12.12 2.57 7.99
CA TRP A 106 11.70 1.29 8.59
C TRP A 106 11.21 0.29 7.55
N GLN A 107 11.90 0.23 6.41
CA GLN A 107 11.54 -0.65 5.29
C GLN A 107 10.08 -0.37 4.84
N GLY A 108 9.70 0.91 4.76
CA GLY A 108 8.38 1.34 4.26
C GLY A 108 7.25 1.30 5.29
N ALA A 109 7.47 0.76 6.49
CA ALA A 109 6.45 0.69 7.55
C ALA A 109 5.91 2.08 7.93
N ALA A 110 6.77 3.10 7.99
CA ALA A 110 6.36 4.47 8.29
C ALA A 110 5.36 5.01 7.26
N PHE A 111 5.56 4.70 5.97
CA PHE A 111 4.62 5.07 4.91
C PHE A 111 3.28 4.34 5.08
N GLY A 112 3.31 3.07 5.45
CA GLY A 112 2.09 2.29 5.74
C GLY A 112 1.25 2.90 6.85
N ILE A 113 1.90 3.34 7.94
CA ILE A 113 1.21 4.04 9.04
C ILE A 113 0.55 5.33 8.54
N VAL A 114 1.23 6.11 7.70
CA VAL A 114 0.66 7.33 7.11
C VAL A 114 -0.58 7.02 6.28
N VAL A 115 -0.53 5.99 5.43
CA VAL A 115 -1.69 5.58 4.62
C VAL A 115 -2.84 5.08 5.51
N TYR A 116 -2.54 4.28 6.53
CA TYR A 116 -3.55 3.85 7.51
C TYR A 116 -4.26 5.06 8.15
N VAL A 117 -3.49 6.02 8.69
CA VAL A 117 -4.08 7.22 9.31
C VAL A 117 -4.91 8.00 8.29
N LEU A 118 -4.37 8.22 7.10
CA LEU A 118 -5.05 8.98 6.06
C LEU A 118 -6.39 8.35 5.67
N PHE A 119 -6.45 7.03 5.47
CA PHE A 119 -7.66 6.39 4.97
C PHE A 119 -8.57 5.88 6.08
N HIS A 120 -8.05 5.11 7.03
CA HIS A 120 -8.87 4.42 8.04
C HIS A 120 -9.24 5.31 9.23
N VAL A 121 -8.43 6.32 9.53
CA VAL A 121 -8.71 7.24 10.65
C VAL A 121 -9.40 8.52 10.16
N LEU A 122 -9.06 9.00 8.96
CA LEU A 122 -9.55 10.30 8.46
C LEU A 122 -10.56 10.17 7.31
N LEU A 123 -10.11 9.78 6.11
CA LEU A 123 -10.93 9.91 4.89
C LEU A 123 -12.17 9.01 4.89
N MET A 124 -12.02 7.71 5.15
CA MET A 124 -13.18 6.80 5.11
C MET A 124 -14.23 7.11 6.17
N PRO A 125 -13.86 7.41 7.43
CA PRO A 125 -14.82 7.94 8.41
C PRO A 125 -15.49 9.23 7.97
N ALA A 126 -14.72 10.20 7.45
CA ALA A 126 -15.27 11.49 7.00
C ALA A 126 -16.26 11.36 5.83
N LEU A 127 -16.07 10.34 4.99
CA LEU A 127 -16.95 10.01 3.86
C LEU A 127 -18.10 9.07 4.24
N GLY A 128 -18.19 8.63 5.50
CA GLY A 128 -19.22 7.68 5.95
C GLY A 128 -19.05 6.26 5.42
N ILE A 129 -17.89 5.92 4.87
CA ILE A 129 -17.56 4.58 4.34
C ILE A 129 -17.41 3.57 5.50
N VAL A 130 -16.87 4.03 6.63
CA VAL A 130 -16.76 3.27 7.89
C VAL A 130 -17.18 4.15 9.07
N PRO A 131 -17.54 3.58 10.23
CA PRO A 131 -17.82 4.36 11.43
C PRO A 131 -16.63 5.21 11.87
N ALA A 132 -16.87 6.24 12.69
CA ALA A 132 -15.80 6.99 13.32
C ALA A 132 -14.82 6.09 14.10
N PRO A 133 -13.51 6.39 14.16
CA PRO A 133 -12.51 5.50 14.76
C PRO A 133 -12.81 5.08 16.21
N TRP A 134 -13.39 5.97 17.03
CA TRP A 134 -13.79 5.66 18.41
C TRP A 134 -15.03 4.75 18.52
N ASN A 135 -15.74 4.52 17.42
CA ASN A 135 -16.88 3.61 17.33
C ASN A 135 -16.51 2.28 16.62
N GLN A 136 -15.24 2.08 16.27
CA GLN A 136 -14.77 0.84 15.64
C GLN A 136 -14.21 -0.13 16.71
N PRO A 137 -14.42 -1.45 16.56
CA PRO A 137 -13.83 -2.45 17.44
C PRO A 137 -12.30 -2.45 17.40
N PHE A 138 -11.67 -2.87 18.49
CA PHE A 138 -10.21 -3.04 18.55
C PHE A 138 -9.64 -3.93 17.43
N ALA A 139 -10.36 -5.00 17.07
CA ALA A 139 -9.94 -5.92 16.02
C ALA A 139 -9.76 -5.23 14.66
N GLU A 140 -10.59 -4.24 14.35
CA GLU A 140 -10.46 -3.45 13.11
C GLU A 140 -9.22 -2.57 13.16
N HIS A 141 -9.01 -1.86 14.26
CA HIS A 141 -7.79 -1.05 14.44
C HIS A 141 -6.53 -1.87 14.33
N PHE A 142 -6.49 -3.02 15.02
CA PHE A 142 -5.34 -3.92 15.02
C PHE A 142 -5.07 -4.44 13.61
N SER A 143 -6.09 -5.00 12.94
CA SER A 143 -5.94 -5.58 11.61
C SER A 143 -5.53 -4.54 10.59
N GLU A 144 -6.17 -3.36 10.58
CA GLU A 144 -5.89 -2.33 9.58
C GLU A 144 -4.53 -1.69 9.83
N PHE A 145 -4.17 -1.36 11.08
CA PHE A 145 -2.88 -0.74 11.40
C PHE A 145 -1.70 -1.64 11.00
N PHE A 146 -1.67 -2.87 11.53
CA PHE A 146 -0.58 -3.80 11.24
C PHE A 146 -0.64 -4.33 9.80
N GLY A 147 -1.84 -4.47 9.24
CA GLY A 147 -2.03 -4.84 7.84
C GLY A 147 -1.41 -3.83 6.88
N HIS A 148 -1.53 -2.52 7.16
CA HIS A 148 -0.87 -1.49 6.35
C HIS A 148 0.65 -1.48 6.50
N ILE A 149 1.16 -1.80 7.70
CA ILE A 149 2.60 -1.97 7.92
C ILE A 149 3.12 -3.15 7.08
N VAL A 150 2.51 -4.33 7.20
CA VAL A 150 2.94 -5.55 6.48
C VAL A 150 2.79 -5.36 4.97
N TRP A 151 1.70 -4.74 4.53
CA TRP A 151 1.46 -4.41 3.13
C TRP A 151 2.57 -3.52 2.56
N MET A 152 2.88 -2.38 3.18
CA MET A 152 3.95 -1.50 2.70
C MET A 152 5.34 -2.12 2.85
N TRP A 153 5.56 -2.91 3.90
CA TRP A 153 6.81 -3.63 4.08
C TRP A 153 7.09 -4.60 2.92
N SER A 154 6.05 -5.29 2.45
CA SER A 154 6.15 -6.18 1.29
C SER A 154 6.49 -5.45 -0.01
N ILE A 155 5.92 -4.25 -0.23
CA ILE A 155 6.26 -3.38 -1.37
C ILE A 155 7.73 -3.00 -1.32
N GLU A 156 8.23 -2.60 -0.15
CA GLU A 156 9.61 -2.13 0.01
C GLU A 156 10.64 -3.26 -0.15
N ILE A 157 10.32 -4.49 0.28
CA ILE A 157 11.15 -5.67 0.00
C ILE A 157 11.26 -5.90 -1.52
N VAL A 158 10.13 -5.93 -2.23
CA VAL A 158 10.12 -6.12 -3.69
C VAL A 158 10.81 -4.96 -4.40
N ARG A 159 10.57 -3.72 -3.94
CA ARG A 159 11.18 -2.51 -4.50
C ARG A 159 12.69 -2.63 -4.46
N ARG A 160 13.24 -2.82 -3.27
CA ARG A 160 14.68 -2.81 -3.05
C ARG A 160 15.36 -3.96 -3.78
N ASP A 161 14.80 -5.16 -3.75
CA ASP A 161 15.41 -6.32 -4.42
C ASP A 161 15.39 -6.16 -5.95
N LEU A 162 14.23 -5.91 -6.55
CA LEU A 162 14.12 -5.84 -8.01
C LEU A 162 14.84 -4.61 -8.57
N ARG A 163 14.72 -3.44 -7.94
CA ARG A 163 15.43 -2.23 -8.38
C ARG A 163 16.93 -2.50 -8.43
N ASN A 164 17.52 -3.01 -7.36
CA ASN A 164 18.97 -3.21 -7.28
C ASN A 164 19.44 -4.30 -8.26
N ARG A 165 18.64 -5.35 -8.47
CA ARG A 165 18.96 -6.38 -9.47
C ARG A 165 18.89 -5.88 -10.91
N ILE A 166 17.94 -5.01 -11.23
CA ILE A 166 17.76 -4.49 -12.59
C ILE A 166 18.78 -3.40 -12.90
N THR A 167 18.96 -2.43 -11.99
CA THR A 167 19.88 -1.29 -12.18
C THR A 167 21.34 -1.65 -11.93
N LYS A 168 21.61 -2.68 -11.13
CA LYS A 168 22.95 -3.00 -10.60
C LYS A 168 23.52 -1.91 -9.68
N GLU A 169 22.66 -1.03 -9.17
CA GLU A 169 23.04 0.08 -8.30
C GLU A 169 22.39 -0.09 -6.91
N PRO A 170 23.00 0.45 -5.84
CA PRO A 170 22.32 0.57 -4.55
C PRO A 170 21.17 1.59 -4.62
N ASP A 171 20.31 1.61 -3.59
CA ASP A 171 19.24 2.61 -3.48
C ASP A 171 19.79 4.05 -3.56
N PRO A 172 19.05 5.00 -4.16
CA PRO A 172 19.51 6.37 -4.33
C PRO A 172 19.72 7.07 -2.98
N ARG A 173 20.81 7.82 -2.85
CA ARG A 173 21.18 8.53 -1.60
C ARG A 173 21.48 10.00 -1.86
N PRO A 174 21.38 10.87 -0.83
CA PRO A 174 21.84 12.25 -0.94
C PRO A 174 23.33 12.35 -1.26
N LYS A 175 23.74 13.34 -2.07
CA LYS A 175 25.14 13.52 -2.48
C LYS A 175 26.12 13.64 -1.32
N ALA A 176 25.76 14.38 -0.27
CA ALA A 176 26.61 14.54 0.91
C ALA A 176 26.90 13.20 1.60
N GLN A 177 25.88 12.35 1.74
CA GLN A 177 26.03 11.01 2.31
C GLN A 177 26.87 10.10 1.40
N ALA A 178 26.70 10.19 0.08
CA ALA A 178 27.49 9.42 -0.87
C ALA A 178 28.98 9.82 -0.86
N ALA A 179 29.29 11.11 -0.70
CA ALA A 179 30.66 11.62 -0.62
C ALA A 179 31.35 11.21 0.70
N GLU A 180 30.62 11.27 1.81
CA GLU A 180 31.10 10.84 3.12
C GLU A 180 31.42 9.33 3.14
N GLU A 181 30.51 8.48 2.63
CA GLU A 181 30.72 7.03 2.53
C GLU A 181 31.85 6.64 1.55
N ALA A 182 32.14 7.48 0.55
CA ALA A 182 33.24 7.28 -0.38
C ALA A 182 34.61 7.71 0.18
N GLY A 183 34.67 8.21 1.42
CA GLY A 183 35.91 8.76 2.00
C GLY A 183 36.36 10.04 1.32
N LEU A 184 35.42 10.78 0.70
CA LEU A 184 35.65 12.05 0.00
C LEU A 184 35.02 13.23 0.74
N GLY A 185 34.51 13.02 1.96
CA GLY A 185 34.12 14.09 2.88
C GLY A 185 35.37 14.73 3.49
N GLU A 186 35.38 16.07 3.56
CA GLU A 186 36.50 16.90 4.06
C GLU A 186 37.16 16.41 5.36
#